data_AF-A0A7C4WUY8-F1
#
_entry.id   AF-A0A7C4WUY8-F1
#
_cell.length_a   1.000
_cell.length_b   1.000
_cell.length_c   1.000
_cell.angle_alpha   90.00
_cell.angle_beta   90.00
_cell.angle_gamma   90.00
#
_symmetry.space_group_name_H-M   'P 1'
#
loop_
_entity.id
_entity.type
_entity.pdbx_description
1 polymer ?
#
loop_
_entity_poly.entity_id
_entity_poly.type
_entity_poly.pdbx_seq_one_letter_code
_entity_poly.pdbx_strand_id
1 'polypeptide(L)'
;MMHYNVKPGHISVKELVFFILVIFFTVLAVSCSPREGWGLVLWAAKDSRLTTGAVIPLYFKSNITRCWIAGVPGTNGKEEIDIWRVKQFSSKRKALQEAQAYDDYISIFAQAKRQGLVMREEPDNLSKQVYRFLENERCKVLKKVKGVEVRTGNQALEGDWYLVLAEDGTRGYIFSNQFTLIDISKSLDVSSTSQSPIPAPDFLQKVWRPSYFDSLASQSMYDLMMFQLTYGFFYYASESKIFINLPWLSKSYPAEQFYRNSDGSYRAEPSKLRFMLTADNKLMCIPPEQDVANIAKDFPFVERTAGEEIAFTFAVTSLDLQKLINSEKANRIARLKKFLANGTRFSSDV
;
A
#
# COMPACT_ATOMS: atom_id res chain seq x y z
N MET A 1 -44.21 -60.58 -19.40
CA MET A 1 -42.74 -60.39 -19.34
C MET A 1 -42.25 -60.11 -20.76
N MET A 2 -42.26 -58.84 -21.19
CA MET A 2 -41.80 -58.44 -22.53
C MET A 2 -40.32 -58.08 -22.43
N HIS A 3 -39.45 -58.96 -22.95
CA HIS A 3 -38.04 -58.69 -23.12
C HIS A 3 -37.85 -57.69 -24.28
N TYR A 4 -37.58 -56.42 -23.96
CA TYR A 4 -37.06 -55.46 -24.92
C TYR A 4 -35.58 -55.79 -25.18
N ASN A 5 -35.32 -56.38 -26.34
CA ASN A 5 -33.98 -56.70 -26.81
C ASN A 5 -33.43 -55.45 -27.53
N VAL A 6 -32.65 -54.63 -26.82
CA VAL A 6 -31.99 -53.45 -27.41
C VAL A 6 -30.78 -53.95 -28.21
N LYS A 7 -30.87 -53.89 -29.54
CA LYS A 7 -29.72 -54.14 -30.41
C LYS A 7 -28.65 -53.05 -30.17
N PRO A 8 -27.36 -53.39 -29.99
CA PRO A 8 -26.31 -52.40 -29.91
C PRO A 8 -26.15 -51.74 -31.29
N GLY A 9 -26.53 -50.47 -31.38
CA GLY A 9 -26.26 -49.66 -32.57
C GLY A 9 -24.76 -49.48 -32.73
N HIS A 10 -24.21 -49.92 -33.88
CA HIS A 10 -22.85 -49.59 -34.26
C HIS A 10 -22.75 -48.09 -34.51
N ILE A 11 -22.18 -47.36 -33.54
CA ILE A 11 -21.85 -45.94 -33.71
C ILE A 11 -20.77 -45.86 -34.79
N SER A 12 -21.05 -45.15 -35.87
CA SER A 12 -20.10 -44.94 -36.95
C SER A 12 -18.92 -44.11 -36.43
N VAL A 13 -17.69 -44.38 -36.91
CA VAL A 13 -16.50 -43.60 -36.56
C VAL A 13 -16.73 -42.09 -36.81
N LYS A 14 -17.54 -41.73 -37.81
CA LYS A 14 -17.92 -40.34 -38.10
C LYS A 14 -18.79 -39.73 -37.00
N GLU A 15 -19.71 -40.50 -36.42
CA GLU A 15 -20.59 -40.07 -35.32
C GLU A 15 -19.81 -39.93 -34.00
N LEU A 16 -18.85 -40.82 -33.77
CA LEU A 16 -17.93 -40.73 -32.62
C LEU A 16 -17.04 -39.50 -32.71
N VAL A 17 -16.46 -39.22 -33.88
CA VAL A 17 -15.62 -38.03 -34.12
C VAL A 17 -16.45 -36.75 -33.97
N PHE A 18 -17.68 -36.74 -34.48
CA PHE A 18 -18.59 -35.61 -34.30
C PHE A 18 -18.92 -35.35 -32.82
N PHE A 19 -19.23 -36.40 -32.05
CA PHE A 19 -19.48 -36.29 -30.62
C PHE A 19 -18.26 -35.77 -29.85
N ILE A 20 -17.06 -36.24 -30.18
CA ILE A 20 -15.81 -35.76 -29.55
C ILE A 20 -15.57 -34.28 -29.89
N LEU A 21 -15.83 -33.85 -31.13
CA LEU A 21 -15.71 -32.45 -31.54
C LEU A 21 -16.71 -31.54 -30.83
N VAL A 22 -17.96 -31.99 -30.66
CA VAL A 22 -19.00 -31.26 -29.91
C VAL A 22 -18.61 -31.15 -28.43
N ILE A 23 -18.15 -32.25 -27.81
CA ILE A 23 -17.68 -32.25 -26.42
C ILE A 23 -16.48 -31.30 -26.27
N PHE A 24 -15.51 -31.35 -27.17
CA PHE A 24 -14.35 -30.46 -27.17
C PHE A 24 -14.77 -28.99 -27.28
N PHE A 25 -15.72 -28.65 -28.17
CA PHE A 25 -16.26 -27.29 -28.30
C PHE A 25 -17.05 -26.84 -27.06
N THR A 26 -17.80 -27.74 -26.43
CA THR A 26 -18.54 -27.42 -25.18
C THR A 26 -17.61 -27.21 -23.98
N VAL A 27 -16.51 -27.97 -23.88
CA VAL A 27 -15.51 -27.79 -22.80
C VAL A 27 -14.77 -26.46 -22.95
N LEU A 28 -14.53 -26.00 -24.19
CA LEU A 28 -13.93 -24.68 -24.45
C LEU A 28 -14.82 -23.50 -24.03
N ALA A 29 -16.14 -23.71 -23.87
CA ALA A 29 -17.09 -22.64 -23.51
C ALA A 29 -17.22 -22.40 -21.99
N VAL A 30 -16.67 -23.27 -21.13
CA VAL A 30 -16.90 -23.25 -19.67
C VAL A 30 -15.90 -22.35 -18.90
N SER A 31 -14.87 -21.81 -19.55
CA SER A 31 -13.80 -21.05 -18.85
C SER A 31 -14.06 -19.55 -18.65
N CYS A 32 -15.20 -19.00 -19.08
CA CYS A 32 -15.52 -17.59 -18.84
C CYS A 32 -16.38 -17.43 -17.59
N SER A 33 -15.75 -17.13 -16.44
CA SER A 33 -16.49 -16.55 -15.31
C SER A 33 -17.18 -15.28 -15.81
N PRO A 34 -18.52 -15.15 -15.73
CA PRO A 34 -19.22 -14.00 -16.27
C PRO A 34 -18.72 -12.73 -15.56
N ARG A 35 -18.28 -11.75 -16.35
CA ARG A 35 -17.83 -10.45 -15.86
C ARG A 35 -19.05 -9.58 -15.58
N GLU A 36 -19.18 -9.05 -14.37
CA GLU A 36 -20.27 -8.14 -14.00
C GLU A 36 -20.13 -6.76 -14.64
N GLY A 37 -18.92 -6.31 -14.94
CA GLY A 37 -18.70 -5.06 -15.64
C GLY A 37 -17.24 -4.62 -15.68
N TRP A 38 -17.05 -3.31 -15.81
CA TRP A 38 -15.74 -2.67 -15.80
C TRP A 38 -15.69 -1.61 -14.72
N GLY A 39 -14.51 -1.40 -14.13
CA GLY A 39 -14.27 -0.41 -13.09
C GLY A 39 -13.15 0.54 -13.49
N LEU A 40 -13.28 1.81 -13.14
CA LEU A 40 -12.15 2.75 -13.07
C LEU A 40 -11.72 2.87 -11.61
N VAL A 41 -10.46 2.61 -11.31
CA VAL A 41 -9.88 2.79 -9.97
C VAL A 41 -9.70 4.29 -9.71
N LEU A 42 -10.46 4.83 -8.77
CA LEU A 42 -10.39 6.25 -8.37
C LEU A 42 -9.33 6.48 -7.29
N TRP A 43 -9.11 5.50 -6.40
CA TRP A 43 -8.11 5.62 -5.34
C TRP A 43 -7.63 4.22 -4.91
N ALA A 44 -6.51 3.77 -5.45
CA ALA A 44 -5.89 2.51 -5.06
C ALA A 44 -5.39 2.53 -3.60
N ALA A 45 -5.46 1.38 -2.92
CA ALA A 45 -4.79 1.19 -1.63
C ALA A 45 -3.27 1.03 -1.86
N LYS A 46 -2.45 1.34 -0.84
CA LYS A 46 -0.98 1.37 -0.97
C LYS A 46 -0.37 -0.02 -1.26
N ASP A 47 -1.01 -1.07 -0.77
CA ASP A 47 -0.66 -2.48 -0.94
C ASP A 47 -1.40 -3.16 -2.10
N SER A 48 -2.23 -2.39 -2.83
CA SER A 48 -2.99 -2.92 -3.96
C SER A 48 -2.10 -3.14 -5.17
N ARG A 49 -2.31 -4.24 -5.89
CA ARG A 49 -1.69 -4.44 -7.22
C ARG A 49 -2.43 -3.65 -8.32
N LEU A 50 -3.52 -2.98 -7.96
CA LEU A 50 -4.29 -2.10 -8.83
C LEU A 50 -3.74 -0.68 -8.70
N THR A 51 -3.66 0.04 -9.82
CA THR A 51 -3.18 1.43 -9.83
C THR A 51 -4.34 2.40 -9.99
N THR A 52 -4.26 3.59 -9.36
CA THR A 52 -5.22 4.67 -9.58
C THR A 52 -5.21 5.05 -11.07
N GLY A 53 -6.40 5.22 -11.65
CA GLY A 53 -6.59 5.43 -13.09
C GLY A 53 -6.75 4.14 -13.91
N ALA A 54 -6.46 2.96 -13.35
CA ALA A 54 -6.58 1.71 -14.08
C ALA A 54 -8.04 1.37 -14.42
N VAL A 55 -8.26 0.88 -15.65
CA VAL A 55 -9.52 0.28 -16.08
C VAL A 55 -9.45 -1.23 -15.92
N ILE A 56 -10.28 -1.78 -15.03
CA ILE A 56 -10.21 -3.17 -14.60
C ILE A 56 -11.53 -3.93 -14.84
N PRO A 57 -11.49 -5.25 -15.07
CA PRO A 57 -12.69 -6.06 -15.09
C PRO A 57 -13.20 -6.31 -13.67
N LEU A 58 -14.52 -6.19 -13.47
CA LEU A 58 -15.19 -6.49 -12.22
C LEU A 58 -15.95 -7.82 -12.36
N TYR A 59 -15.69 -8.75 -11.46
CA TYR A 59 -16.25 -10.11 -11.54
C TYR A 59 -17.40 -10.34 -10.58
N PHE A 60 -17.29 -9.82 -9.35
CA PHE A 60 -18.28 -10.08 -8.31
C PHE A 60 -18.35 -8.92 -7.32
N LYS A 61 -19.56 -8.50 -6.97
CA LYS A 61 -19.80 -7.52 -5.90
C LYS A 61 -20.21 -8.22 -4.61
N SER A 62 -19.40 -8.10 -3.56
CA SER A 62 -19.79 -8.51 -2.21
C SER A 62 -20.55 -7.39 -1.51
N ASN A 63 -21.84 -7.59 -1.24
CA ASN A 63 -22.62 -6.65 -0.43
C ASN A 63 -22.32 -6.78 1.08
N ILE A 64 -21.77 -7.92 1.51
CA ILE A 64 -21.42 -8.18 2.91
C ILE A 64 -20.12 -7.45 3.26
N THR A 65 -19.05 -7.71 2.50
CA THR A 65 -17.73 -7.10 2.73
C THR A 65 -17.58 -5.73 2.07
N ARG A 66 -18.57 -5.28 1.30
CA ARG A 66 -18.56 -3.99 0.58
C ARG A 66 -17.38 -3.83 -0.39
N CYS A 67 -16.94 -4.93 -0.98
CA CYS A 67 -15.83 -5.00 -1.93
C CYS A 67 -16.26 -5.55 -3.30
N TRP A 68 -15.46 -5.23 -4.31
CA TRP A 68 -15.42 -5.92 -5.60
C TRP A 68 -14.30 -6.94 -5.63
N ILE A 69 -14.53 -8.06 -6.30
CA ILE A 69 -13.45 -8.88 -6.84
C ILE A 69 -13.12 -8.36 -8.24
N ALA A 70 -11.93 -7.79 -8.39
CA ALA A 70 -11.47 -7.21 -9.63
C ALA A 70 -10.25 -7.93 -10.20
N GLY A 71 -10.09 -7.93 -11.52
CA GLY A 71 -8.91 -8.50 -12.17
C GLY A 71 -7.74 -7.52 -12.15
N VAL A 72 -6.54 -8.05 -11.91
CA VAL A 72 -5.30 -7.28 -11.95
C VAL A 72 -4.81 -7.17 -13.40
N PRO A 73 -4.69 -5.96 -13.98
CA PRO A 73 -4.27 -5.78 -15.37
C PRO A 73 -2.95 -6.49 -15.69
N GLY A 74 -2.87 -7.09 -16.89
CA GLY A 74 -1.66 -7.79 -17.33
C GLY A 74 -1.42 -9.16 -16.66
N THR A 75 -2.31 -9.61 -15.78
CA THR A 75 -2.19 -10.91 -15.10
C THR A 75 -3.51 -11.67 -15.11
N ASN A 76 -3.47 -12.95 -14.74
CA ASN A 76 -4.67 -13.74 -14.44
C ASN A 76 -5.13 -13.60 -12.98
N GLY A 77 -4.47 -12.74 -12.20
CA GLY A 77 -4.74 -12.51 -10.79
C GLY A 77 -6.04 -11.74 -10.55
N LYS A 78 -6.63 -11.95 -9.38
CA LYS A 78 -7.77 -11.20 -8.86
C LYS A 78 -7.41 -10.61 -7.50
N GLU A 79 -8.05 -9.50 -7.16
CA GLU A 79 -7.88 -8.79 -5.89
C GLU A 79 -9.21 -8.24 -5.40
N GLU A 80 -9.35 -8.11 -4.08
CA GLU A 80 -10.47 -7.39 -3.49
C GLU A 80 -10.18 -5.88 -3.48
N ILE A 81 -11.17 -5.07 -3.83
CA ILE A 81 -11.08 -3.61 -3.75
C ILE A 81 -12.41 -3.04 -3.24
N ASP A 82 -12.35 -2.09 -2.31
CA ASP A 82 -13.54 -1.45 -1.76
C ASP A 82 -14.42 -0.85 -2.87
N ILE A 83 -15.75 -0.99 -2.73
CA ILE A 83 -16.70 -0.50 -3.75
C ILE A 83 -16.51 0.99 -4.03
N TRP A 84 -16.24 1.80 -3.01
CA TRP A 84 -16.13 3.26 -3.13
C TRP A 84 -14.85 3.71 -3.85
N ARG A 85 -13.81 2.86 -3.90
CA ARG A 85 -12.56 3.12 -4.63
C ARG A 85 -12.71 2.95 -6.14
N VAL A 86 -13.83 2.39 -6.61
CA VAL A 86 -14.05 2.08 -8.02
C VAL A 86 -15.31 2.77 -8.53
N LYS A 87 -15.24 3.32 -9.75
CA LYS A 87 -16.43 3.73 -10.51
C LYS A 87 -16.80 2.65 -11.51
N GLN A 88 -17.97 2.04 -11.36
CA GLN A 88 -18.45 0.96 -12.23
C GLN A 88 -19.04 1.49 -13.54
N PHE A 89 -18.82 0.73 -14.61
CA PHE A 89 -19.37 0.95 -15.95
C PHE A 89 -19.84 -0.38 -16.56
N SER A 90 -20.88 -0.30 -17.39
CA SER A 90 -21.40 -1.48 -18.11
C SER A 90 -20.52 -1.93 -19.29
N SER A 91 -19.56 -1.12 -19.72
CA SER A 91 -18.66 -1.46 -20.84
C SER A 91 -17.27 -0.87 -20.68
N LYS A 92 -16.27 -1.57 -21.22
CA LYS A 92 -14.87 -1.12 -21.22
C LYS A 92 -14.70 0.26 -21.85
N ARG A 93 -15.41 0.49 -22.96
CA ARG A 93 -15.35 1.75 -23.71
C ARG A 93 -15.74 2.95 -22.85
N LYS A 94 -16.82 2.84 -22.08
CA LYS A 94 -17.25 3.91 -21.16
C LYS A 94 -16.23 4.13 -20.03
N ALA A 95 -15.67 3.06 -19.49
CA ALA A 95 -14.64 3.15 -18.45
C ALA A 95 -13.37 3.84 -18.95
N LEU A 96 -12.91 3.53 -20.17
CA LEU A 96 -11.75 4.18 -20.81
C LEU A 96 -12.01 5.66 -21.08
N GLN A 97 -13.21 6.03 -21.53
CA GLN A 97 -13.56 7.43 -21.74
C GLN A 97 -13.53 8.23 -20.43
N GLU A 98 -14.03 7.66 -19.33
CA GLU A 98 -13.91 8.31 -18.03
C GLU A 98 -12.45 8.35 -17.54
N ALA A 99 -11.67 7.28 -17.75
CA ALA A 99 -10.27 7.24 -17.37
C ALA A 99 -9.48 8.37 -18.03
N GLN A 100 -9.75 8.64 -19.31
CA GLN A 100 -9.13 9.75 -20.04
C GLN A 100 -9.52 11.13 -19.47
N ALA A 101 -10.79 11.32 -19.06
CA ALA A 101 -11.21 12.57 -18.41
C ALA A 101 -10.65 12.72 -16.99
N TYR A 102 -10.25 11.61 -16.37
CA TYR A 102 -9.68 11.54 -15.03
C TYR A 102 -8.15 11.67 -15.02
N ASP A 103 -7.49 11.53 -16.18
CA ASP A 103 -6.04 11.45 -16.33
C ASP A 103 -5.32 12.64 -15.66
N ASP A 104 -5.80 13.86 -15.90
CA ASP A 104 -5.30 15.11 -15.29
C ASP A 104 -5.35 15.14 -13.76
N TYR A 105 -6.13 14.24 -13.14
CA TYR A 105 -6.38 14.19 -11.71
C TYR A 105 -5.82 12.93 -11.03
N ILE A 106 -5.23 11.97 -11.77
CA ILE A 106 -4.70 10.71 -11.23
C ILE A 106 -3.68 10.95 -10.10
N SER A 107 -2.85 12.00 -10.22
CA SER A 107 -1.83 12.36 -9.22
C SER A 107 -2.26 13.50 -8.30
N ILE A 108 -3.47 14.06 -8.46
CA ILE A 108 -3.88 15.24 -7.71
C ILE A 108 -4.62 14.86 -6.43
N PHE A 109 -4.21 15.45 -5.31
CA PHE A 109 -4.84 15.35 -4.00
C PHE A 109 -5.09 16.75 -3.45
N ALA A 110 -6.08 16.87 -2.57
CA ALA A 110 -6.31 18.08 -1.81
C ALA A 110 -6.04 17.82 -0.33
N GLN A 111 -5.25 18.68 0.30
CA GLN A 111 -4.92 18.60 1.72
C GLN A 111 -5.54 19.76 2.49
N ALA A 112 -6.19 19.46 3.61
CA ALA A 112 -6.80 20.46 4.47
C ALA A 112 -5.72 21.31 5.16
N LYS A 113 -5.77 22.65 4.99
CA LYS A 113 -4.82 23.58 5.62
C LYS A 113 -5.07 23.78 7.12
N ARG A 114 -6.25 23.40 7.62
CA ARG A 114 -6.64 23.54 9.04
C ARG A 114 -7.69 22.51 9.42
N GLN A 115 -7.82 22.27 10.72
CA GLN A 115 -8.89 21.46 11.31
C GLN A 115 -10.27 22.03 10.97
N GLY A 116 -11.22 21.16 10.66
CA GLY A 116 -12.64 21.50 10.57
C GLY A 116 -13.11 22.04 9.23
N LEU A 117 -12.29 21.96 8.18
CA LEU A 117 -12.74 22.25 6.80
C LEU A 117 -13.81 21.24 6.38
N VAL A 118 -14.73 21.67 5.51
CA VAL A 118 -15.92 20.89 5.19
C VAL A 118 -15.97 20.50 3.72
N MET A 119 -16.45 19.28 3.48
CA MET A 119 -16.93 18.83 2.19
C MET A 119 -18.43 19.04 2.13
N ARG A 120 -18.94 19.44 0.96
CA ARG A 120 -20.35 19.75 0.75
C ARG A 120 -20.99 18.85 -0.29
N GLU A 121 -22.30 18.66 -0.18
CA GLU A 121 -23.08 17.83 -1.09
C GLU A 121 -23.13 18.42 -2.52
N GLU A 122 -23.16 19.75 -2.64
CA GLU A 122 -23.14 20.50 -3.90
C GLU A 122 -21.97 21.52 -3.90
N PRO A 123 -21.50 21.99 -5.08
CA PRO A 123 -20.43 22.99 -5.18
C PRO A 123 -20.96 24.41 -4.88
N ASP A 124 -21.54 24.56 -3.68
CA ASP A 124 -22.09 25.78 -3.10
C ASP A 124 -21.71 25.83 -1.61
N ASN A 125 -21.23 26.98 -1.13
CA ASN A 125 -20.86 27.15 0.27
C ASN A 125 -22.06 27.13 1.25
N LEU A 126 -23.30 27.20 0.76
CA LEU A 126 -24.51 27.07 1.56
C LEU A 126 -25.07 25.64 1.56
N SER A 127 -24.56 24.75 0.70
CA SER A 127 -24.98 23.35 0.64
C SER A 127 -24.71 22.63 1.96
N LYS A 128 -25.49 21.57 2.22
CA LYS A 128 -25.30 20.61 3.30
C LYS A 128 -23.85 20.13 3.37
N GLN A 129 -23.31 20.07 4.59
CA GLN A 129 -22.01 19.51 4.89
C GLN A 129 -22.12 17.98 4.99
N VAL A 130 -21.22 17.27 4.32
CA VAL A 130 -21.24 15.80 4.27
C VAL A 130 -19.99 15.17 4.88
N TYR A 131 -18.91 15.94 5.03
CA TYR A 131 -17.67 15.50 5.65
C TYR A 131 -16.96 16.66 6.34
N ARG A 132 -16.15 16.38 7.36
CA ARG A 132 -15.33 17.36 8.07
C ARG A 132 -13.90 16.83 8.21
N PHE A 133 -12.96 17.56 7.62
CA PHE A 133 -11.55 17.19 7.59
C PHE A 133 -10.83 17.53 8.90
N LEU A 134 -9.94 16.65 9.33
CA LEU A 134 -8.88 16.94 10.27
C LEU A 134 -7.81 17.82 9.61
N GLU A 135 -7.00 18.48 10.43
CA GLU A 135 -5.84 19.21 9.93
C GLU A 135 -4.88 18.28 9.17
N ASN A 136 -4.39 18.71 8.02
CA ASN A 136 -3.49 17.94 7.14
C ASN A 136 -4.09 16.67 6.54
N GLU A 137 -5.37 16.38 6.77
CA GLU A 137 -6.07 15.26 6.14
C GLU A 137 -6.15 15.45 4.63
N ARG A 138 -6.03 14.34 3.88
CA ARG A 138 -6.03 14.34 2.42
C ARG A 138 -7.30 13.72 1.87
N CYS A 139 -7.74 14.26 0.74
CA CYS A 139 -8.74 13.62 -0.11
C CYS A 139 -8.25 13.55 -1.56
N LYS A 140 -8.76 12.56 -2.28
CA LYS A 140 -8.46 12.38 -3.69
C LYS A 140 -9.28 13.36 -4.52
N VAL A 141 -8.62 14.13 -5.38
CA VAL A 141 -9.32 14.99 -6.35
C VAL A 141 -9.78 14.14 -7.54
N LEU A 142 -11.06 14.29 -7.90
CA LEU A 142 -11.67 13.54 -8.99
C LEU A 142 -11.85 14.39 -10.25
N LYS A 143 -12.22 15.67 -10.09
CA LYS A 143 -12.30 16.65 -11.19
C LYS A 143 -12.55 18.06 -10.67
N LYS A 144 -12.14 19.07 -11.44
CA LYS A 144 -12.61 20.46 -11.29
C LYS A 144 -14.05 20.58 -11.81
N VAL A 145 -14.87 21.39 -11.14
CA VAL A 145 -16.26 21.64 -11.53
C VAL A 145 -16.58 23.12 -11.47
N LYS A 146 -17.62 23.53 -12.22
CA LYS A 146 -18.22 24.86 -12.04
C LYS A 146 -19.12 24.83 -10.81
N GLY A 147 -19.02 25.85 -9.97
CA GLY A 147 -19.83 26.00 -8.76
C GLY A 147 -20.24 27.45 -8.52
N VAL A 148 -20.91 27.67 -7.39
CA VAL A 148 -21.34 29.00 -6.94
C VAL A 148 -20.13 29.79 -6.48
N GLU A 149 -20.05 31.07 -6.83
CA GLU A 149 -18.97 31.95 -6.38
C GLU A 149 -18.98 32.07 -4.85
N VAL A 150 -17.83 31.85 -4.22
CA VAL A 150 -17.70 31.95 -2.76
C VAL A 150 -17.28 33.37 -2.41
N ARG A 151 -18.02 34.02 -1.52
CA ARG A 151 -17.73 35.39 -1.08
C ARG A 151 -17.51 35.44 0.43
N THR A 152 -16.63 36.35 0.87
CA THR A 152 -16.49 36.76 2.28
C THR A 152 -16.84 38.25 2.38
N GLY A 153 -17.95 38.56 3.04
CA GLY A 153 -18.56 39.89 2.93
C GLY A 153 -18.83 40.25 1.46
N ASN A 154 -18.28 41.37 1.00
CA ASN A 154 -18.44 41.82 -0.40
C ASN A 154 -17.35 41.30 -1.36
N GLN A 155 -16.31 40.63 -0.88
CA GLN A 155 -15.19 40.18 -1.70
C GLN A 155 -15.37 38.73 -2.16
N ALA A 156 -15.18 38.47 -3.46
CA ALA A 156 -15.10 37.12 -3.99
C ALA A 156 -13.78 36.48 -3.57
N LEU A 157 -13.84 35.24 -3.09
CA LEU A 157 -12.66 34.46 -2.73
C LEU A 157 -12.09 33.80 -3.97
N GLU A 158 -10.77 33.84 -4.10
CA GLU A 158 -10.06 33.12 -5.14
C GLU A 158 -10.08 31.61 -4.86
N GLY A 159 -10.45 30.82 -5.86
CA GLY A 159 -10.45 29.37 -5.78
C GLY A 159 -11.40 28.74 -6.79
N ASP A 160 -11.34 27.42 -6.85
CA ASP A 160 -12.18 26.60 -7.72
C ASP A 160 -12.87 25.52 -6.91
N TRP A 161 -13.98 25.02 -7.45
CA TRP A 161 -14.66 23.87 -6.90
C TRP A 161 -14.11 22.57 -7.46
N TYR A 162 -13.90 21.60 -6.58
CA TYR A 162 -13.44 20.26 -6.94
C TYR A 162 -14.38 19.22 -6.36
N LEU A 163 -14.72 18.21 -7.18
CA LEU A 163 -15.29 16.96 -6.67
C LEU A 163 -14.14 16.12 -6.10
N VAL A 164 -14.31 15.65 -4.87
CA VAL A 164 -13.29 14.90 -4.14
C VAL A 164 -13.87 13.63 -3.49
N LEU A 165 -12.96 12.74 -3.09
CA LEU A 165 -13.24 11.48 -2.38
C LEU A 165 -12.38 11.44 -1.11
N ALA A 166 -13.01 11.33 0.06
CA ALA A 166 -12.34 11.12 1.34
C ALA A 166 -11.96 9.64 1.55
N GLU A 167 -11.12 9.38 2.55
CA GLU A 167 -10.55 8.05 2.82
C GLU A 167 -11.60 7.03 3.29
N ASP A 168 -12.71 7.49 3.87
CA ASP A 168 -13.85 6.66 4.25
C ASP A 168 -14.82 6.35 3.08
N GLY A 169 -14.52 6.87 1.88
CA GLY A 169 -15.36 6.74 0.70
C GLY A 169 -16.40 7.85 0.52
N THR A 170 -16.48 8.83 1.42
CA THR A 170 -17.39 9.97 1.30
C THR A 170 -17.00 10.84 0.10
N ARG A 171 -18.01 11.20 -0.72
CA ARG A 171 -17.83 12.03 -1.92
C ARG A 171 -18.60 13.34 -1.79
N GLY A 172 -18.02 14.39 -2.35
CA GLY A 172 -18.61 15.71 -2.33
C GLY A 172 -17.65 16.77 -2.84
N TYR A 173 -17.96 18.03 -2.57
CA TYR A 173 -17.32 19.18 -3.17
C TYR A 173 -16.56 19.99 -2.13
N ILE A 174 -15.35 20.44 -2.50
CA ILE A 174 -14.55 21.38 -1.71
C ILE A 174 -14.19 22.60 -2.55
N PHE A 175 -13.99 23.73 -1.88
CA PHE A 175 -13.49 24.96 -2.51
C PHE A 175 -12.00 25.12 -2.20
N SER A 176 -11.17 25.27 -3.23
CA SER A 176 -9.71 25.14 -3.11
C SER A 176 -9.02 26.22 -2.28
N ASN A 177 -9.66 27.35 -2.00
CA ASN A 177 -9.05 28.45 -1.24
C ASN A 177 -8.38 27.97 0.07
N GLN A 178 -9.05 27.08 0.80
CA GLN A 178 -8.58 26.57 2.09
C GLN A 178 -7.91 25.20 2.02
N PHE A 179 -7.68 24.68 0.82
CA PHE A 179 -6.99 23.42 0.59
C PHE A 179 -5.70 23.65 -0.20
N THR A 180 -4.71 22.79 0.01
CA THR A 180 -3.51 22.77 -0.82
C THR A 180 -3.68 21.64 -1.82
N LEU A 181 -3.65 21.97 -3.12
CA LEU A 181 -3.61 20.96 -4.17
C LEU A 181 -2.18 20.44 -4.31
N ILE A 182 -2.03 19.13 -4.19
CA ILE A 182 -0.75 18.42 -4.23
C ILE A 182 -0.77 17.53 -5.46
N ASP A 183 0.25 17.64 -6.29
CA ASP A 183 0.50 16.75 -7.42
C ASP A 183 1.61 15.77 -7.04
N ILE A 184 1.24 14.52 -6.75
CA ILE A 184 2.21 13.52 -6.29
C ILE A 184 3.17 13.06 -7.40
N SER A 185 2.86 13.36 -8.67
CA SER A 185 3.78 13.07 -9.78
C SER A 185 4.96 14.05 -9.79
N LYS A 186 4.74 15.29 -9.36
CA LYS A 186 5.76 16.35 -9.29
C LYS A 186 6.53 16.33 -7.97
N SER A 187 5.97 15.76 -6.90
CA SER A 187 6.69 15.60 -5.63
C SER A 187 7.81 14.55 -5.68
N LEU A 188 7.90 13.77 -6.76
CA LEU A 188 9.01 12.85 -7.01
C LEU A 188 10.23 13.54 -7.66
N ASP A 189 10.07 14.76 -8.22
CA ASP A 189 11.09 15.40 -9.05
C ASP A 189 11.61 16.76 -8.53
N VAL A 190 11.15 17.27 -7.39
CA VAL A 190 11.59 18.60 -6.93
C VAL A 190 12.15 18.58 -5.52
N SER A 191 13.47 18.61 -5.47
CA SER A 191 14.25 19.27 -4.42
C SER A 191 13.85 20.75 -4.33
N SER A 192 12.78 21.09 -3.61
CA SER A 192 12.48 22.47 -3.25
C SER A 192 12.14 22.57 -1.77
N THR A 193 13.21 22.81 -1.03
CA THR A 193 13.27 23.29 0.34
C THR A 193 12.60 24.66 0.44
N SER A 194 11.51 24.74 1.20
CA SER A 194 11.07 25.98 1.84
C SER A 194 10.25 25.63 3.07
N GLN A 195 10.92 25.16 4.12
CA GLN A 195 10.37 25.15 5.47
C GLN A 195 11.47 25.56 6.44
N SER A 196 11.14 26.39 7.41
CA SER A 196 11.97 26.55 8.59
C SER A 196 12.19 25.18 9.25
N PRO A 197 13.35 24.93 9.88
CA PRO A 197 13.55 23.73 10.68
C PRO A 197 12.42 23.57 11.69
N ILE A 198 11.91 22.35 11.80
CA ILE A 198 10.94 21.97 12.83
C ILE A 198 11.63 21.20 13.96
N PRO A 199 11.04 21.15 15.16
CA PRO A 199 11.49 20.23 16.21
C PRO A 199 11.48 18.77 15.74
N ALA A 200 12.30 17.94 16.40
CA ALA A 200 12.30 16.50 16.16
C ALA A 200 10.89 15.91 16.39
N PRO A 201 10.33 15.15 15.45
CA PRO A 201 9.00 14.56 15.62
C PRO A 201 8.91 13.63 16.82
N ASP A 202 7.84 13.73 17.61
CA ASP A 202 7.64 12.95 18.85
C ASP A 202 7.73 11.44 18.64
N PHE A 203 7.33 10.95 17.45
CA PHE A 203 7.39 9.53 17.15
C PHE A 203 8.82 8.98 17.10
N LEU A 204 9.84 9.83 16.92
CA LEU A 204 11.25 9.42 16.96
C LEU A 204 11.70 8.98 18.36
N GLN A 205 10.96 9.33 19.41
CA GLN A 205 11.24 8.89 20.79
C GLN A 205 10.87 7.42 21.04
N LYS A 206 10.14 6.79 20.11
CA LYS A 206 9.77 5.39 20.21
C LYS A 206 10.92 4.48 19.79
N VAL A 207 10.93 3.27 20.35
CA VAL A 207 11.84 2.21 19.90
C VAL A 207 11.25 1.51 18.68
N TRP A 208 11.79 1.79 17.51
CA TRP A 208 11.34 1.24 16.24
C TRP A 208 12.13 -0.02 15.89
N ARG A 209 11.46 -1.17 15.82
CA ARG A 209 12.06 -2.47 15.49
C ARG A 209 11.82 -2.84 14.04
N PRO A 210 12.69 -3.62 13.39
CA PRO A 210 12.48 -4.00 12.00
C PRO A 210 11.14 -4.74 11.84
N SER A 211 10.33 -4.32 10.88
CA SER A 211 8.97 -4.89 10.69
C SER A 211 8.97 -6.38 10.36
N TYR A 212 10.06 -6.90 9.78
CA TYR A 212 10.20 -8.34 9.52
C TYR A 212 10.28 -9.19 10.80
N PHE A 213 10.47 -8.59 11.98
CA PHE A 213 10.44 -9.33 13.25
C PHE A 213 9.10 -10.05 13.45
N ASP A 214 7.98 -9.42 13.08
CA ASP A 214 6.65 -10.02 13.23
C ASP A 214 6.46 -11.20 12.26
N SER A 215 6.99 -11.08 11.03
CA SER A 215 7.01 -12.16 10.04
C SER A 215 7.85 -13.35 10.51
N LEU A 216 9.05 -13.11 11.05
CA LEU A 216 9.90 -14.17 11.58
C LEU A 216 9.27 -14.84 12.81
N ALA A 217 8.66 -14.05 13.70
CA ALA A 217 8.01 -14.56 14.89
C ALA A 217 6.77 -15.41 14.57
N SER A 218 5.93 -14.97 13.63
CA SER A 218 4.73 -15.73 13.20
C SER A 218 5.09 -17.05 12.50
N GLN A 219 6.23 -17.10 11.80
CA GLN A 219 6.72 -18.31 11.14
C GLN A 219 7.50 -19.24 12.09
N SER A 220 7.66 -18.88 13.37
CA SER A 220 8.55 -19.57 14.32
C SER A 220 10.01 -19.70 13.81
N MET A 221 10.41 -18.79 12.93
CA MET A 221 11.72 -18.75 12.29
C MET A 221 12.61 -17.76 13.04
N TYR A 222 13.02 -18.14 14.25
CA TYR A 222 13.89 -17.33 15.10
C TYR A 222 15.35 -17.49 14.67
N ASP A 223 15.73 -16.84 13.58
CA ASP A 223 17.15 -16.68 13.26
C ASP A 223 17.76 -15.60 14.17
N LEU A 224 18.56 -16.03 15.15
CA LEU A 224 19.25 -15.14 16.09
C LEU A 224 20.28 -14.21 15.43
N MET A 225 20.66 -14.45 14.16
CA MET A 225 21.45 -13.51 13.38
C MET A 225 20.61 -12.36 12.81
N MET A 226 19.32 -12.60 12.60
CA MET A 226 18.36 -11.63 12.08
C MET A 226 17.56 -10.95 13.18
N PHE A 227 17.51 -11.55 14.38
CA PHE A 227 16.63 -11.17 15.47
C PHE A 227 17.44 -10.74 16.71
N GLN A 228 17.89 -9.47 16.73
CA GLN A 228 18.67 -8.89 17.84
C GLN A 228 18.03 -7.62 18.41
N LEU A 229 18.21 -7.40 19.72
CA LEU A 229 17.74 -6.21 20.44
C LEU A 229 18.43 -4.91 20.00
N THR A 230 19.60 -5.02 19.37
CA THR A 230 20.37 -3.90 18.84
C THR A 230 19.86 -3.42 17.49
N TYR A 231 19.01 -4.20 16.81
CA TYR A 231 18.46 -3.84 15.51
C TYR A 231 17.22 -2.95 15.64
N GLY A 232 17.13 -1.96 14.77
CA GLY A 232 16.08 -0.96 14.76
C GLY A 232 16.53 0.39 14.22
N PHE A 233 15.63 1.34 14.42
CA PHE A 233 15.83 2.76 14.15
C PHE A 233 15.79 3.50 15.48
N PHE A 234 16.83 4.28 15.79
CA PHE A 234 16.98 4.97 17.07
C PHE A 234 17.39 6.42 16.86
N TYR A 235 16.68 7.36 17.48
CA TYR A 235 17.07 8.76 17.50
C TYR A 235 17.61 9.14 18.88
N TYR A 236 18.84 9.66 18.93
CA TYR A 236 19.47 10.17 20.14
C TYR A 236 19.53 11.70 20.07
N ALA A 237 18.56 12.36 20.70
CA ALA A 237 18.45 13.81 20.68
C ALA A 237 19.68 14.52 21.28
N SER A 238 20.29 13.95 22.33
CA SER A 238 21.51 14.49 22.95
C SER A 238 22.72 14.53 22.03
N GLU A 239 22.74 13.66 21.01
CA GLU A 239 23.82 13.55 20.03
C GLU A 239 23.43 14.08 18.65
N SER A 240 22.16 14.47 18.46
CA SER A 240 21.58 14.84 17.16
C SER A 240 21.87 13.79 16.08
N LYS A 241 21.68 12.51 16.41
CA LYS A 241 21.98 11.38 15.52
C LYS A 241 20.84 10.38 15.43
N ILE A 242 20.64 9.84 14.24
CA ILE A 242 19.79 8.70 13.96
C ILE A 242 20.68 7.49 13.65
N PHE A 243 20.44 6.37 14.32
CA PHE A 243 21.09 5.10 14.05
C PHE A 243 20.12 4.15 13.38
N ILE A 244 20.58 3.54 12.29
CA ILE A 244 19.90 2.44 11.62
C ILE A 244 20.79 1.22 11.74
N ASN A 245 20.34 0.26 12.54
CA ASN A 245 21.03 -0.99 12.80
C ASN A 245 20.18 -2.15 12.30
N LEU A 246 20.71 -2.88 11.33
CA LEU A 246 20.14 -4.05 10.67
C LEU A 246 21.29 -5.06 10.46
N PRO A 247 20.99 -6.35 10.25
CA PRO A 247 22.03 -7.36 10.03
C PRO A 247 22.97 -7.04 8.86
N TRP A 248 22.46 -6.34 7.84
CA TRP A 248 23.19 -5.95 6.63
C TRP A 248 23.54 -4.46 6.57
N LEU A 249 23.12 -3.65 7.54
CA LEU A 249 23.38 -2.21 7.53
C LEU A 249 23.53 -1.67 8.95
N SER A 250 24.65 -1.03 9.24
CA SER A 250 24.89 -0.33 10.51
C SER A 250 25.41 1.07 10.20
N LYS A 251 24.56 2.08 10.32
CA LYS A 251 24.86 3.47 9.95
C LYS A 251 24.38 4.46 11.00
N SER A 252 25.11 5.55 11.12
CA SER A 252 24.79 6.71 11.96
C SER A 252 24.66 7.93 11.07
N TYR A 253 23.55 8.65 11.22
CA TYR A 253 23.13 9.77 10.39
C TYR A 253 23.04 11.04 11.25
N PRO A 254 23.80 12.10 10.92
CA PRO A 254 23.60 13.42 11.52
C PRO A 254 22.17 13.93 11.27
N ALA A 255 21.49 14.35 12.32
CA ALA A 255 20.11 14.81 12.30
C ALA A 255 19.99 16.06 13.18
N GLU A 256 20.68 17.12 12.76
CA GLU A 256 20.76 18.39 13.47
C GLU A 256 19.50 19.23 13.26
N GLN A 257 18.93 19.13 12.05
CA GLN A 257 17.72 19.85 11.67
C GLN A 257 16.75 18.92 10.99
N PHE A 258 15.47 19.10 11.30
CA PHE A 258 14.38 18.37 10.67
C PHE A 258 13.57 19.32 9.81
N TYR A 259 13.25 18.87 8.61
CA TYR A 259 12.37 19.55 7.70
C TYR A 259 11.20 18.63 7.42
N ARG A 260 9.98 19.16 7.44
CA ARG A 260 8.82 18.40 6.99
C ARG A 260 8.62 18.68 5.51
N ASN A 261 8.40 17.64 4.74
CA ASN A 261 8.01 17.77 3.34
C ASN A 261 6.48 17.88 3.26
N SER A 262 5.99 18.45 2.17
CA SER A 262 4.55 18.60 1.92
C SER A 262 3.82 17.25 1.81
N ASP A 263 4.55 16.19 1.44
CA ASP A 263 4.07 14.81 1.40
C ASP A 263 3.91 14.17 2.81
N GLY A 264 4.28 14.88 3.87
CA GLY A 264 4.21 14.42 5.26
C GLY A 264 5.44 13.61 5.69
N SER A 265 6.40 13.41 4.79
CA SER A 265 7.71 12.88 5.13
C SER A 265 8.53 13.95 5.87
N TYR A 266 9.60 13.48 6.49
CA TYR A 266 10.59 14.29 7.16
C TYR A 266 11.93 14.06 6.48
N ARG A 267 12.77 15.09 6.49
CA ARG A 267 14.16 15.04 6.06
C ARG A 267 15.03 15.53 7.20
N ALA A 268 16.01 14.73 7.58
CA ALA A 268 17.07 15.15 8.48
C ALA A 268 18.22 15.76 7.67
N GLU A 269 18.74 16.89 8.12
CA GLU A 269 19.97 17.50 7.60
C GLU A 269 21.08 17.44 8.66
N PRO A 270 22.36 17.33 8.24
CA PRO A 270 22.84 17.25 6.85
C PRO A 270 22.79 15.86 6.20
N SER A 271 22.31 14.82 6.92
CA SER A 271 22.35 13.44 6.42
C SER A 271 21.52 13.17 5.18
N LYS A 272 20.55 14.02 4.87
CA LYS A 272 19.52 13.80 3.85
C LYS A 272 18.69 12.53 4.07
N LEU A 273 18.71 11.98 5.29
CA LEU A 273 17.91 10.83 5.66
C LEU A 273 16.42 11.22 5.60
N ARG A 274 15.63 10.45 4.85
CA ARG A 274 14.18 10.68 4.76
C ARG A 274 13.43 9.62 5.55
N PHE A 275 12.34 10.03 6.18
CA PHE A 275 11.49 9.10 6.93
C PHE A 275 10.06 9.61 7.05
N MET A 276 9.10 8.71 7.23
CA MET A 276 7.70 9.04 7.39
C MET A 276 6.97 7.98 8.22
N LEU A 277 5.87 8.36 8.85
CA LEU A 277 4.90 7.40 9.36
C LEU A 277 3.97 6.96 8.23
N THR A 278 3.81 5.65 8.08
CA THR A 278 2.81 5.05 7.20
C THR A 278 1.45 5.06 7.88
N ALA A 279 0.38 4.80 7.10
CA ALA A 279 -0.98 4.75 7.61
C ALA A 279 -1.19 3.65 8.67
N ASP A 280 -0.43 2.55 8.60
CA ASP A 280 -0.44 1.46 9.60
C ASP A 280 0.51 1.73 10.79
N ASN A 281 0.86 3.00 11.05
CA ASN A 281 1.72 3.43 12.14
C ASN A 281 3.11 2.77 12.16
N LYS A 282 3.64 2.40 10.99
CA LYS A 282 5.04 1.98 10.83
C LYS A 282 5.90 3.18 10.45
N LEU A 283 7.17 3.14 10.84
CA LEU A 283 8.18 4.09 10.41
C LEU A 283 8.84 3.56 9.14
N MET A 284 8.62 4.24 8.03
CA MET A 284 9.34 4.00 6.78
C MET A 284 10.51 4.96 6.70
N CYS A 285 11.70 4.46 6.36
CA CYS A 285 12.92 5.24 6.25
C CYS A 285 13.60 4.97 4.90
N ILE A 286 14.01 6.04 4.22
CA ILE A 286 14.74 6.03 2.96
C ILE A 286 16.12 6.66 3.19
N PRO A 287 17.19 5.85 3.30
CA PRO A 287 18.55 6.33 3.41
C PRO A 287 19.07 6.99 2.12
N PRO A 288 20.16 7.77 2.21
CA PRO A 288 20.91 8.22 1.04
C PRO A 288 21.33 7.03 0.17
N GLU A 289 21.18 7.15 -1.15
CA GLU A 289 21.43 6.07 -2.13
C GLU A 289 22.81 5.42 -1.97
N GLN A 290 23.85 6.23 -1.71
CA GLN A 290 25.22 5.77 -1.50
C GLN A 290 25.39 4.76 -0.36
N ASP A 291 24.52 4.79 0.66
CA ASP A 291 24.60 3.86 1.80
C ASP A 291 23.92 2.52 1.53
N VAL A 292 23.11 2.43 0.48
CA VAL A 292 22.29 1.26 0.14
C VAL A 292 22.61 0.70 -1.25
N ALA A 293 23.58 1.27 -1.97
CA ALA A 293 23.97 0.88 -3.33
C ALA A 293 24.35 -0.61 -3.47
N ASN A 294 24.84 -1.23 -2.39
CA ASN A 294 25.25 -2.65 -2.40
C ASN A 294 24.11 -3.64 -2.08
N ILE A 295 22.90 -3.15 -1.83
CA ILE A 295 21.75 -4.02 -1.53
C ILE A 295 21.17 -4.53 -2.86
N ALA A 296 21.10 -5.86 -2.99
CA ALA A 296 20.60 -6.52 -4.19
C ALA A 296 19.14 -6.14 -4.51
N LYS A 297 18.76 -6.22 -5.79
CA LYS A 297 17.42 -5.85 -6.26
C LYS A 297 16.31 -6.69 -5.62
N ASP A 298 16.58 -7.96 -5.40
CA ASP A 298 15.71 -9.01 -4.87
C ASP A 298 15.87 -9.23 -3.37
N PHE A 299 16.52 -8.30 -2.65
CA PHE A 299 16.78 -8.45 -1.22
C PHE A 299 15.45 -8.47 -0.42
N PRO A 300 15.17 -9.54 0.36
CA PRO A 300 13.81 -9.84 0.83
C PRO A 300 13.30 -8.97 1.99
N PHE A 301 14.16 -8.16 2.61
CA PHE A 301 13.83 -7.38 3.80
C PHE A 301 13.80 -5.86 3.57
N VAL A 302 13.73 -5.45 2.30
CA VAL A 302 13.59 -4.05 1.91
C VAL A 302 12.39 -3.85 1.03
N GLU A 303 11.80 -2.67 1.13
CA GLU A 303 10.79 -2.20 0.18
C GLU A 303 11.47 -1.28 -0.84
N ARG A 304 10.83 -1.09 -2.00
CA ARG A 304 11.26 -0.09 -2.98
C ARG A 304 10.14 0.92 -3.18
N THR A 305 10.49 2.20 -3.20
CA THR A 305 9.54 3.26 -3.52
C THR A 305 9.16 3.20 -5.00
N ALA A 306 8.16 3.98 -5.42
CA ALA A 306 7.84 4.14 -6.84
C ALA A 306 9.01 4.69 -7.67
N GLY A 307 9.96 5.38 -7.03
CA GLY A 307 11.22 5.84 -7.63
C GLY A 307 12.37 4.84 -7.52
N GLU A 308 12.09 3.56 -7.23
CA GLU A 308 13.08 2.47 -7.06
C GLU A 308 14.07 2.65 -5.90
N GLU A 309 13.84 3.63 -5.02
CA GLU A 309 14.68 3.88 -3.86
C GLU A 309 14.43 2.84 -2.78
N ILE A 310 15.49 2.43 -2.09
CA ILE A 310 15.42 1.41 -1.04
C ILE A 310 14.84 2.04 0.23
N ALA A 311 13.82 1.38 0.78
CA ALA A 311 13.17 1.76 2.02
C ALA A 311 13.23 0.62 3.05
N PHE A 312 13.46 1.01 4.30
CA PHE A 312 13.36 0.14 5.46
C PHE A 312 12.09 0.47 6.24
N THR A 313 11.37 -0.57 6.64
CA THR A 313 10.13 -0.42 7.42
C THR A 313 10.34 -0.95 8.83
N PHE A 314 9.99 -0.12 9.81
CA PHE A 314 10.08 -0.43 11.24
C PHE A 314 8.71 -0.29 11.92
N ALA A 315 8.46 -1.08 12.96
CA ALA A 315 7.24 -1.06 13.74
C ALA A 315 7.56 -0.98 15.24
N VAL A 316 6.63 -0.45 16.02
CA VAL A 316 6.65 -0.65 17.47
C VAL A 316 6.17 -2.06 17.74
N THR A 317 7.08 -2.94 18.14
CA THR A 317 6.72 -4.34 18.41
C THR A 317 6.13 -4.48 19.81
N SER A 318 5.08 -5.31 19.94
CA SER A 318 4.56 -5.77 21.23
C SER A 318 5.23 -7.06 21.72
N LEU A 319 6.15 -7.62 20.93
CA LEU A 319 6.85 -8.85 21.27
C LEU A 319 7.84 -8.62 22.42
N ASP A 320 7.86 -9.55 23.38
CA ASP A 320 8.96 -9.65 24.34
C ASP A 320 10.16 -10.30 23.63
N LEU A 321 10.90 -9.46 22.90
CA LEU A 321 12.05 -9.88 22.11
C LEU A 321 13.12 -10.56 22.96
N GLN A 322 13.32 -10.09 24.20
CA GLN A 322 14.32 -10.66 25.10
C GLN A 322 13.94 -12.08 25.50
N LYS A 323 12.68 -12.30 25.88
CA LYS A 323 12.16 -13.64 26.16
C LYS A 323 12.28 -14.55 24.95
N LEU A 324 11.86 -14.10 23.77
CA LEU A 324 11.95 -14.89 22.54
C LEU A 324 13.40 -15.31 22.22
N ILE A 325 14.34 -14.37 22.27
CA ILE A 325 15.76 -14.62 22.03
C ILE A 325 16.31 -15.63 23.05
N ASN A 326 15.99 -15.46 24.33
CA ASN A 326 16.47 -16.33 25.39
C ASN A 326 15.88 -17.74 25.28
N SER A 327 14.59 -17.86 24.97
CA SER A 327 13.92 -19.14 24.72
C SER A 327 14.56 -19.86 23.53
N GLU A 328 14.81 -19.18 22.41
CA GLU A 328 15.43 -19.81 21.25
C GLU A 328 16.89 -20.22 21.52
N LYS A 329 17.67 -19.40 22.24
CA LYS A 329 19.02 -19.77 22.70
C LYS A 329 18.99 -21.06 23.53
N ALA A 330 18.07 -21.14 24.50
CA ALA A 330 17.90 -22.34 25.32
C ALA A 330 17.51 -23.57 24.47
N ASN A 331 16.60 -23.40 23.51
CA ASN A 331 16.18 -24.47 22.59
C ASN A 331 17.33 -24.97 21.72
N ARG A 332 18.18 -24.08 21.19
CA ARG A 332 19.37 -24.46 20.40
C ARG A 332 20.38 -25.22 21.24
N ILE A 333 20.64 -24.78 22.49
CA ILE A 333 21.52 -25.49 23.43
C ILE A 333 20.96 -26.88 23.76
N ALA A 334 19.66 -27.00 24.01
CA ALA A 334 19.03 -28.29 24.30
C ALA A 334 19.13 -29.25 23.10
N ARG A 335 18.87 -28.76 21.88
CA ARG A 335 19.05 -29.54 20.64
C ARG A 335 20.49 -29.99 20.44
N LEU A 336 21.46 -29.10 20.66
CA LEU A 336 22.89 -29.43 20.57
C LEU A 336 23.30 -30.49 21.60
N LYS A 337 22.87 -30.35 22.86
CA LYS A 337 23.12 -31.36 23.90
C LYS A 337 22.53 -32.73 23.52
N LYS A 338 21.29 -32.76 23.00
CA LYS A 338 20.65 -34.00 22.53
C LYS A 338 21.39 -34.62 21.35
N PHE A 339 21.84 -33.80 20.40
CA PHE A 339 22.66 -34.25 19.27
C PHE A 339 23.98 -34.86 19.73
N LEU A 340 24.70 -34.21 20.64
CA LEU A 340 25.97 -34.70 21.20
C LEU A 340 25.78 -35.97 22.05
N ALA A 341 24.67 -36.10 22.77
CA ALA A 341 24.35 -37.29 23.57
C ALA A 341 24.06 -38.53 22.69
N ASN A 342 23.54 -38.31 21.48
CA ASN A 342 23.16 -39.37 20.54
C ASN A 342 24.23 -39.61 19.44
N GLY A 343 25.30 -38.81 19.39
CA GLY A 343 26.38 -38.95 18.42
C GLY A 343 27.39 -40.01 18.84
N THR A 344 27.91 -40.77 17.87
CA THR A 344 29.04 -41.69 18.08
C THR A 344 30.26 -40.90 18.55
N ARG A 345 30.70 -41.18 19.78
CA ARG A 345 31.97 -40.66 20.31
C ARG A 345 33.10 -41.43 19.64
N PHE A 346 33.87 -40.75 18.79
CA PHE A 346 35.17 -41.26 18.36
C PHE A 346 36.16 -40.93 19.48
N SER A 347 36.50 -41.91 20.32
CA SER A 347 37.71 -41.86 21.11
C SER A 347 38.86 -42.27 20.21
N SER A 348 39.82 -41.39 19.98
CA SER A 348 41.15 -41.83 19.56
C SER A 348 41.82 -42.41 20.79
N ASP A 349 41.90 -43.74 20.86
CA ASP A 349 42.91 -44.34 21.72
C ASP A 349 44.29 -43.99 21.14
N VAL A 350 45.17 -43.60 22.06
CA VAL A 350 46.50 -42.98 21.89
C VAL A 350 47.36 -43.61 20.79
#